data_AF-A0A2V5VLJ7-F1
#
_entry.id   AF-A0A2V5VLJ7-F1
#
_cell.length_a   1.000
_cell.length_b   1.000
_cell.length_c   1.000
_cell.angle_alpha   90.00
_cell.angle_beta   90.00
_cell.angle_gamma   90.00
#
_symmetry.space_group_name_H-M   'P 1'
#
loop_
_entity.id
_entity.type
_entity.pdbx_description
1 polymer ?
#
loop_
_entity_poly.entity_id
_entity_poly.type
_entity_poly.pdbx_seq_one_letter_code
_entity_poly.pdbx_strand_id
1 'polypeptide(L)'
;MSELLAAIQGILRGEDGQITIRHLFYRLVGQRLIEKIEKAYKSLCAHLSRWRRLEEIAWSAFADNTRWHIRQPTFEGVEDALKNTVENYRRNLWATQPFYIEVWVEKDAIAGIVAGTANSWGVPVFVCRGFASLSSLYGAANTFKRALRDDFKVDVQFIRLAVTREQIQRLRLPTRPVKTSDSRAKKWRGGECVELDTMPPAEIRRLVEDSITQHIDRRQWQAMKRTEEMERESLCDFVRAWHER
;
A
#
# COMPACT_ATOMS: atom_id res chain seq x y z
N MET A 1 26.81 1.02 17.55
CA MET A 1 25.74 0.02 17.31
C MET A 1 24.45 0.33 18.07
N SER A 2 24.49 0.88 19.29
CA SER A 2 23.28 1.26 20.04
C SER A 2 22.47 2.36 19.33
N GLU A 3 23.14 3.35 18.72
CA GLU A 3 22.44 4.44 17.99
C GLU A 3 21.62 3.95 16.79
N LEU A 4 22.15 3.01 16.01
CA LEU A 4 21.44 2.48 14.84
C LEU A 4 20.22 1.64 15.27
N LEU A 5 20.34 0.85 16.34
CA LEU A 5 19.22 0.10 16.90
C LEU A 5 18.14 1.06 17.44
N ALA A 6 18.54 2.09 18.18
CA ALA A 6 17.62 3.10 18.71
C ALA A 6 16.87 3.84 17.59
N ALA A 7 17.56 4.20 16.51
CA ALA A 7 16.94 4.81 15.34
C ALA A 7 15.93 3.87 14.66
N ILE A 8 16.29 2.59 14.49
CA ILE A 8 15.39 1.58 13.92
C ILE A 8 14.15 1.41 14.80
N GLN A 9 14.31 1.25 16.11
CA GLN A 9 13.18 1.15 17.05
C GLN A 9 12.32 2.42 17.03
N GLY A 10 12.93 3.60 16.90
CA GLY A 10 12.22 4.86 16.73
C GLY A 10 11.38 4.91 15.46
N ILE A 11 11.93 4.44 14.33
CA ILE A 11 11.19 4.29 13.07
C ILE A 11 10.04 3.30 13.27
N LEU A 12 10.31 2.11 13.78
CA LEU A 12 9.29 1.05 13.96
C LEU A 12 8.15 1.48 14.88
N ARG A 13 8.42 2.21 15.98
CA ARG A 13 7.38 2.74 16.87
C ARG A 13 6.52 3.82 16.22
N GLY A 14 7.03 4.51 15.21
CA GLY A 14 6.28 5.52 14.46
C GLY A 14 5.44 4.95 13.32
N GLU A 15 5.44 3.62 13.13
CA GLU A 15 4.71 2.96 12.05
C GLU A 15 3.54 2.14 12.59
N ASP A 16 2.33 2.47 12.13
CA ASP A 16 1.15 1.64 12.36
C ASP A 16 1.23 0.39 11.47
N GLY A 17 1.75 -0.71 12.03
CA GLY A 17 1.80 -2.04 11.42
C GLY A 17 3.19 -2.50 10.94
N GLN A 18 3.20 -3.57 10.14
CA GLN A 18 4.44 -4.16 9.63
C GLN A 18 5.01 -3.35 8.46
N ILE A 19 6.32 -3.11 8.45
CA ILE A 19 7.02 -2.52 7.30
C ILE A 19 7.92 -3.55 6.63
N THR A 20 8.30 -3.34 5.37
CA THR A 20 9.32 -4.22 4.74
C THR A 20 10.73 -3.81 5.19
N ILE A 21 11.69 -4.74 5.23
CA ILE A 21 13.12 -4.41 5.48
C ILE A 21 13.63 -3.38 4.46
N ARG A 22 13.11 -3.47 3.22
CA ARG A 22 13.39 -2.51 2.16
C ARG A 22 12.88 -1.12 2.53
N HIS A 23 11.65 -0.99 3.03
CA HIS A 23 11.12 0.28 3.51
C HIS A 23 12.01 0.86 4.63
N LEU A 24 12.36 0.06 5.64
CA LEU A 24 13.27 0.49 6.70
C LEU A 24 14.61 1.00 6.16
N PHE A 25 15.21 0.27 5.21
CA PHE A 25 16.45 0.69 4.55
C PHE A 25 16.32 2.08 3.93
N TYR A 26 15.27 2.35 3.17
CA TYR A 26 15.07 3.66 2.54
C TYR A 26 14.83 4.77 3.56
N ARG A 27 14.13 4.49 4.67
CA ARG A 27 13.95 5.45 5.77
C ARG A 27 15.29 5.82 6.43
N LEU A 28 16.13 4.82 6.73
CA LEU A 28 17.46 5.04 7.30
C LEU A 28 18.38 5.82 6.34
N VAL A 29 18.32 5.54 5.04
CA VAL A 29 19.06 6.33 4.05
C VAL A 29 18.52 7.77 3.97
N GLY A 30 17.20 7.95 4.04
CA GLY A 30 16.58 9.27 4.06
C GLY A 30 17.03 10.12 5.24
N GLN A 31 17.23 9.49 6.40
CA GLN A 31 17.79 10.10 7.61
C GLN A 31 19.33 10.20 7.60
N ARG A 32 20.00 9.82 6.50
CA ARG A 32 21.47 9.81 6.33
C ARG A 32 22.22 8.95 7.35
N LEU A 33 21.54 7.95 7.94
CA LEU A 33 22.13 7.01 8.90
C LEU A 33 22.90 5.88 8.20
N ILE A 34 22.52 5.53 6.97
CA ILE A 34 23.20 4.54 6.15
C ILE A 34 23.25 4.99 4.69
N GLU A 35 24.21 4.47 3.93
CA GLU A 35 24.35 4.77 2.50
C GLU A 35 23.41 3.93 1.62
N LYS A 36 23.01 4.48 0.46
CA LYS A 36 22.19 3.77 -0.54
C LYS A 36 23.02 2.77 -1.38
N ILE A 37 23.71 1.84 -0.72
CA ILE A 37 24.54 0.84 -1.39
C ILE A 37 24.16 -0.58 -0.96
N GLU A 38 24.41 -1.55 -1.84
CA GLU A 38 24.04 -2.95 -1.59
C GLU A 38 24.75 -3.53 -0.35
N LYS A 39 26.01 -3.14 -0.11
CA LYS A 39 26.77 -3.53 1.08
C LYS A 39 26.08 -3.08 2.38
N ALA A 40 25.56 -1.86 2.40
CA ALA A 40 24.83 -1.32 3.56
C ALA A 40 23.51 -2.07 3.78
N TYR A 41 22.80 -2.41 2.71
CA TYR A 41 21.58 -3.23 2.80
C TYR A 41 21.86 -4.63 3.37
N LYS A 42 22.90 -5.32 2.88
CA LYS A 42 23.32 -6.63 3.40
C LYS A 42 23.72 -6.56 4.88
N SER A 43 24.47 -5.52 5.27
CA SER A 43 24.84 -5.29 6.67
C SER A 43 23.62 -5.04 7.56
N LEU A 44 22.64 -4.25 7.10
CA LEU A 44 21.39 -4.03 7.80
C LEU A 44 20.63 -5.35 8.05
N CYS A 45 20.49 -6.19 7.01
CA CYS A 45 19.84 -7.51 7.16
C CYS A 45 20.54 -8.39 8.20
N ALA A 46 21.87 -8.39 8.24
CA ALA A 46 22.64 -9.14 9.24
C ALA A 46 22.39 -8.61 10.67
N HIS A 47 22.38 -7.29 10.86
CA HIS A 47 22.07 -6.68 12.15
C HIS A 47 20.64 -6.99 12.62
N LEU A 48 19.65 -6.83 11.73
CA LEU A 48 18.25 -7.15 12.04
C LEU A 48 18.09 -8.62 12.43
N SER A 49 18.80 -9.54 11.77
CA SER A 49 18.76 -10.96 12.10
C SER A 49 19.32 -11.22 13.51
N ARG A 50 20.39 -10.53 13.89
CA ARG A 50 20.96 -10.61 15.25
C ARG A 50 19.99 -10.03 16.28
N TRP A 51 19.47 -8.83 16.06
CA TRP A 51 18.58 -8.16 17.02
C TRP A 51 17.24 -8.87 17.20
N ARG A 52 16.68 -9.49 16.15
CA ARG A 52 15.46 -10.32 16.29
C ARG A 52 15.70 -11.58 17.11
N ARG A 53 16.85 -12.23 16.95
CA ARG A 53 17.25 -13.38 17.80
C ARG A 53 17.50 -13.01 19.25
N LEU A 54 17.87 -11.75 19.49
CA LEU A 54 18.03 -11.19 20.84
C LEU A 54 16.71 -10.57 21.38
N GLU A 55 15.60 -10.67 20.64
CA GLU A 55 14.29 -10.11 20.97
C GLU A 55 14.22 -8.58 21.11
N GLU A 56 15.30 -7.87 20.76
CA GLU A 56 15.39 -6.40 20.71
C GLU A 56 14.49 -5.78 19.62
N ILE A 57 14.13 -6.59 18.61
CA ILE A 57 13.17 -6.27 17.56
C ILE A 57 12.20 -7.43 17.43
N ALA A 58 10.91 -7.17 17.59
CA ALA A 58 9.87 -8.19 17.47
C ALA A 58 9.91 -8.88 16.10
N TRP A 59 9.68 -10.20 16.08
CA TRP A 59 9.56 -10.94 14.82
C TRP A 59 8.37 -10.48 13.98
N SER A 60 7.34 -9.92 14.59
CA SER A 60 6.20 -9.30 13.90
C SER A 60 6.50 -7.93 13.31
N ALA A 61 7.69 -7.33 13.51
CA ALA A 61 7.98 -5.97 13.06
C ALA A 61 8.07 -5.80 11.53
N PHE A 62 8.27 -6.90 10.79
CA PHE A 62 8.51 -6.83 9.34
C PHE A 62 7.60 -7.73 8.52
N ALA A 63 7.08 -7.19 7.42
CA ALA A 63 6.34 -7.91 6.40
C ALA A 63 7.28 -8.50 5.32
N ASP A 64 7.01 -9.73 4.88
CA ASP A 64 7.65 -10.36 3.71
C ASP A 64 6.65 -10.46 2.55
N ASN A 65 6.59 -9.41 1.72
CA ASN A 65 5.70 -9.35 0.56
C ASN A 65 6.19 -10.17 -0.65
N THR A 66 7.32 -10.88 -0.51
CA THR A 66 7.96 -11.60 -1.61
C THR A 66 7.70 -13.10 -1.58
N ARG A 67 7.31 -13.64 -0.42
CA ARG A 67 7.05 -15.08 -0.24
C ARG A 67 5.56 -15.31 -0.01
N TRP A 68 4.94 -15.99 -0.96
CA TRP A 68 3.50 -16.27 -0.94
C TRP A 68 3.30 -17.75 -0.63
N HIS A 69 2.53 -18.04 0.41
CA HIS A 69 1.99 -19.38 0.62
C HIS A 69 0.72 -19.49 -0.22
N ILE A 70 0.82 -20.07 -1.41
CA ILE A 70 -0.34 -20.39 -2.22
C ILE A 70 -0.97 -21.63 -1.61
N ARG A 71 -2.10 -21.45 -0.91
CA ARG A 71 -2.92 -22.55 -0.39
C ARG A 71 -4.37 -22.30 -0.78
N GLN A 72 -5.09 -23.36 -1.08
CA GLN A 72 -6.55 -23.27 -1.14
C GLN A 72 -7.07 -23.09 0.29
N PRO A 73 -8.05 -22.21 0.53
CA PRO A 73 -8.79 -22.21 1.79
C PRO A 73 -9.42 -23.59 1.99
N THR A 74 -9.08 -24.23 3.10
CA THR A 74 -9.68 -25.51 3.53
C THR A 74 -10.28 -25.30 4.90
N PHE A 75 -11.42 -25.90 5.14
CA PHE A 75 -12.16 -25.81 6.41
C PHE A 75 -12.27 -27.21 7.02
N GLU A 76 -12.30 -27.29 8.34
CA GLU A 76 -12.48 -28.56 9.05
C GLU A 76 -13.87 -29.16 8.84
N GLY A 77 -14.84 -28.32 8.47
CA GLY A 77 -16.21 -28.70 8.13
C GLY A 77 -17.06 -27.50 7.72
N VAL A 78 -18.35 -27.74 7.51
CA VAL A 78 -19.31 -26.69 7.11
C VAL A 78 -19.41 -25.58 8.15
N GLU A 79 -19.36 -25.94 9.43
CA GLU A 79 -19.42 -24.95 10.53
C GLU A 79 -18.24 -23.97 10.51
N ASP A 80 -17.02 -24.48 10.35
CA ASP A 80 -15.81 -23.67 10.22
C ASP A 80 -15.88 -22.77 8.97
N ALA A 81 -16.37 -23.30 7.85
CA ALA A 81 -16.61 -22.52 6.63
C ALA A 81 -17.65 -21.39 6.83
N LEU A 82 -18.71 -21.66 7.59
CA LEU A 82 -19.75 -20.68 7.91
C LEU A 82 -19.23 -19.58 8.84
N LYS A 83 -18.47 -19.94 9.89
CA LYS A 83 -17.80 -18.96 10.77
C LYS A 83 -16.85 -18.08 9.98
N ASN A 84 -16.02 -18.69 9.11
CA ASN A 84 -15.13 -17.95 8.23
C ASN A 84 -15.91 -16.96 7.33
N THR A 85 -17.05 -17.38 6.79
CA THR A 85 -17.91 -16.53 5.96
C THR A 85 -18.41 -15.31 6.76
N VAL A 86 -18.90 -15.49 7.98
CA VAL A 86 -19.37 -14.40 8.87
C VAL A 86 -18.25 -13.41 9.18
N GLU A 87 -17.08 -13.92 9.55
CA GLU A 87 -15.92 -13.11 9.92
C GLU A 87 -15.44 -12.24 8.74
N ASN A 88 -15.39 -12.84 7.55
CA ASN A 88 -14.79 -12.23 6.36
C ASN A 88 -15.80 -11.56 5.43
N TYR A 89 -17.10 -11.64 5.71
CA TYR A 89 -18.12 -10.99 4.91
C TYR A 89 -17.88 -9.48 4.84
N ARG A 90 -17.80 -8.96 3.61
CA ARG A 90 -17.69 -7.55 3.28
C ARG A 90 -18.57 -7.28 2.07
N ARG A 91 -19.48 -6.31 2.20
CA ARG A 91 -20.32 -5.85 1.10
C ARG A 91 -19.50 -4.93 0.19
N ASN A 92 -19.72 -5.02 -1.11
CA ASN A 92 -19.17 -4.02 -2.04
C ASN A 92 -19.93 -2.68 -1.88
N LEU A 93 -19.36 -1.77 -1.08
CA LEU A 93 -19.94 -0.45 -0.81
C LEU A 93 -19.89 0.47 -2.04
N TRP A 94 -18.98 0.21 -2.98
CA TRP A 94 -18.85 0.96 -4.23
C TRP A 94 -19.91 0.62 -5.27
N ALA A 95 -20.70 -0.45 -5.07
CA ALA A 95 -21.72 -0.90 -6.02
C ALA A 95 -22.80 0.16 -6.32
N THR A 96 -23.03 1.10 -5.41
CA THR A 96 -23.96 2.22 -5.58
C THR A 96 -23.27 3.52 -5.98
N GLN A 97 -21.94 3.57 -5.87
CA GLN A 97 -21.17 4.78 -6.14
C GLN A 97 -21.02 4.98 -7.66
N PRO A 98 -20.93 6.24 -8.13
CA PRO A 98 -20.78 6.52 -9.56
C PRO A 98 -19.37 6.25 -10.09
N PHE A 99 -18.44 5.81 -9.25
CA PHE A 99 -17.03 5.65 -9.59
C PHE A 99 -16.53 4.23 -9.30
N TYR A 100 -15.68 3.73 -10.19
CA TYR A 100 -14.75 2.64 -9.90
C TYR A 100 -13.38 3.26 -9.64
N ILE A 101 -12.79 2.97 -8.47
CA ILE A 101 -11.50 3.52 -8.05
C ILE A 101 -10.50 2.37 -7.91
N GLU A 102 -9.27 2.63 -8.35
CA GLU A 102 -8.14 1.71 -8.17
C GLU A 102 -6.88 2.53 -7.87
N VAL A 103 -6.08 2.08 -6.89
CA VAL A 103 -4.85 2.78 -6.49
C VAL A 103 -3.64 2.03 -7.05
N TRP A 104 -2.78 2.76 -7.78
CA TRP A 104 -1.62 2.16 -8.45
C TRP A 104 -0.35 2.56 -7.74
N VAL A 105 0.50 1.58 -7.43
CA VAL A 105 1.77 1.80 -6.75
C VAL A 105 2.90 1.05 -7.46
N GLU A 106 3.94 1.78 -7.87
CA GLU A 106 5.07 1.18 -8.59
C GLU A 106 5.94 0.33 -7.65
N LYS A 107 6.18 0.84 -6.43
CA LYS A 107 7.14 0.28 -5.49
C LYS A 107 6.51 -0.73 -4.53
N ASP A 108 6.96 -1.98 -4.62
CA ASP A 108 6.52 -3.07 -3.73
C ASP A 108 6.77 -2.79 -2.23
N ALA A 109 7.81 -2.02 -1.90
CA ALA A 109 8.21 -1.72 -0.51
C ALA A 109 7.13 -1.00 0.32
N ILE A 110 6.26 -0.24 -0.35
CA ILE A 110 5.18 0.55 0.24
C ILE A 110 3.79 -0.02 -0.07
N ALA A 111 3.72 -1.11 -0.86
CA ALA A 111 2.45 -1.70 -1.29
C ALA A 111 1.56 -2.06 -0.10
N GLY A 112 2.14 -2.61 0.98
CA GLY A 112 1.39 -2.95 2.19
C GLY A 112 0.75 -1.73 2.89
N ILE A 113 1.44 -0.58 2.91
CA ILE A 113 0.93 0.66 3.52
C ILE A 113 -0.24 1.20 2.71
N VAL A 114 -0.07 1.24 1.38
CA VAL A 114 -1.11 1.69 0.44
C VAL A 114 -2.31 0.76 0.48
N ALA A 115 -2.08 -0.57 0.41
CA ALA A 115 -3.12 -1.58 0.47
C ALA A 115 -3.87 -1.59 1.79
N GLY A 116 -3.19 -1.44 2.93
CA GLY A 116 -3.85 -1.36 4.23
C GLY A 116 -4.85 -0.21 4.32
N THR A 117 -4.54 0.92 3.70
CA THR A 117 -5.44 2.09 3.67
C THR A 117 -6.51 1.95 2.59
N ALA A 118 -6.16 1.61 1.35
CA ALA A 118 -7.14 1.52 0.26
C ALA A 118 -8.15 0.38 0.48
N ASN A 119 -7.69 -0.79 0.96
CA ASN A 119 -8.56 -1.94 1.20
C ASN A 119 -9.52 -1.72 2.37
N SER A 120 -9.20 -0.87 3.35
CA SER A 120 -10.15 -0.52 4.43
C SER A 120 -11.39 0.22 3.87
N TRP A 121 -11.22 0.89 2.72
CA TRP A 121 -12.27 1.51 1.93
C TRP A 121 -12.77 0.60 0.80
N GLY A 122 -12.35 -0.65 0.70
CA GLY A 122 -12.74 -1.58 -0.37
C GLY A 122 -12.20 -1.21 -1.76
N VAL A 123 -11.13 -0.42 -1.83
CA VAL A 123 -10.50 0.02 -3.08
C VAL A 123 -9.28 -0.88 -3.37
N PRO A 124 -9.23 -1.55 -4.53
CA PRO A 124 -8.10 -2.42 -4.90
C PRO A 124 -6.81 -1.63 -5.15
N VAL A 125 -5.68 -2.30 -4.89
CA VAL A 125 -4.34 -1.75 -5.15
C VAL A 125 -3.61 -2.60 -6.18
N PHE A 126 -3.19 -1.96 -7.28
CA PHE A 126 -2.35 -2.58 -8.30
C PHE A 126 -0.87 -2.23 -8.08
N VAL A 127 -0.03 -3.24 -7.86
CA VAL A 127 1.42 -3.07 -7.63
C VAL A 127 2.17 -3.34 -8.92
N CYS A 128 2.66 -2.30 -9.59
CA CYS A 128 3.23 -2.43 -10.94
C CYS A 128 4.61 -3.11 -10.99
N ARG A 129 5.38 -3.08 -9.88
CA ARG A 129 6.74 -3.65 -9.75
C ARG A 129 7.67 -3.32 -10.94
N GLY A 130 8.06 -2.04 -11.11
CA GLY A 130 9.23 -1.67 -11.93
C GLY A 130 9.05 -0.57 -12.99
N PHE A 131 10.07 -0.50 -13.87
CA PHE A 131 10.49 0.64 -14.69
C PHE A 131 9.65 0.95 -15.94
N ALA A 132 8.33 0.96 -15.85
CA ALA A 132 7.55 1.63 -16.90
C ALA A 132 7.85 3.14 -16.81
N SER A 133 8.39 3.73 -17.88
CA SER A 133 8.63 5.18 -17.88
C SER A 133 7.29 5.90 -17.72
N LEU A 134 7.28 7.06 -17.05
CA LEU A 134 6.07 7.88 -16.90
C LEU A 134 5.39 8.13 -18.26
N SER A 135 6.17 8.31 -19.33
CA SER A 135 5.65 8.46 -20.69
C SER A 135 5.01 7.19 -21.25
N SER A 136 5.55 6.01 -20.94
CA SER A 136 4.97 4.72 -21.34
C SER A 136 3.66 4.46 -20.59
N LEU A 137 3.65 4.67 -19.27
CA LEU A 137 2.43 4.58 -18.46
C LEU A 137 1.37 5.58 -18.93
N TYR A 138 1.77 6.82 -19.22
CA TYR A 138 0.86 7.85 -19.75
C TYR A 138 0.30 7.48 -21.14
N GLY A 139 1.12 6.90 -22.02
CA GLY A 139 0.68 6.42 -23.33
C GLY A 139 -0.30 5.24 -23.24
N ALA A 140 -0.01 4.27 -22.38
CA ALA A 140 -0.89 3.13 -22.10
C ALA A 140 -2.21 3.61 -21.48
N ALA A 141 -2.12 4.50 -20.48
CA ALA A 141 -3.25 5.17 -19.85
C ALA A 141 -4.16 5.85 -20.89
N ASN A 142 -3.61 6.71 -21.76
CA ASN A 142 -4.41 7.40 -22.78
C ASN A 142 -5.02 6.46 -23.81
N THR A 143 -4.32 5.39 -24.17
CA THR A 143 -4.88 4.35 -25.04
C THR A 143 -6.09 3.69 -24.37
N PHE A 144 -5.95 3.35 -23.09
CA PHE A 144 -7.01 2.75 -22.29
C PHE A 144 -8.20 3.70 -22.11
N LYS A 145 -7.95 4.99 -21.82
CA LYS A 145 -9.00 6.02 -21.76
C LYS A 145 -9.78 6.09 -23.06
N ARG A 146 -9.07 6.13 -24.20
CA ARG A 146 -9.70 6.25 -25.52
C ARG A 146 -10.58 5.04 -25.81
N ALA A 147 -10.05 3.83 -25.62
CA ALA A 147 -10.81 2.60 -25.85
C ALA A 147 -12.08 2.54 -24.96
N LEU A 148 -11.95 2.79 -23.66
CA LEU A 148 -13.09 2.73 -22.74
C LEU A 148 -14.13 3.82 -22.99
N ARG A 149 -13.70 5.03 -23.34
CA ARG A 149 -14.61 6.11 -23.70
C ARG A 149 -15.33 5.83 -25.01
N ASP A 150 -14.60 5.37 -26.02
CA ASP A 150 -15.16 5.22 -27.37
C ASP A 150 -16.13 4.02 -27.41
N ASP A 151 -15.76 2.89 -26.78
CA ASP A 151 -16.54 1.64 -26.81
C ASP A 151 -17.60 1.55 -25.71
N PHE A 152 -17.29 2.04 -24.49
CA PHE A 152 -18.15 1.87 -23.31
C PHE A 152 -18.68 3.19 -22.73
N LYS A 153 -18.33 4.34 -23.31
CA LYS A 153 -18.71 5.68 -22.81
C LYS A 153 -18.29 5.93 -21.35
N VAL A 154 -17.22 5.28 -20.91
CA VAL A 154 -16.65 5.45 -19.58
C VAL A 154 -15.56 6.53 -19.64
N ASP A 155 -15.68 7.57 -18.81
CA ASP A 155 -14.57 8.51 -18.59
C ASP A 155 -13.57 7.93 -17.59
N VAL A 156 -12.28 8.05 -17.92
CA VAL A 156 -11.20 7.50 -17.11
C VAL A 156 -10.25 8.64 -16.75
N GLN A 157 -9.93 8.75 -15.47
CA GLN A 157 -9.05 9.80 -14.95
C GLN A 157 -7.85 9.17 -14.25
N PHE A 158 -6.65 9.67 -14.59
CA PHE A 158 -5.41 9.27 -13.90
C PHE A 158 -4.93 10.47 -13.10
N ILE A 159 -4.83 10.28 -11.78
CA ILE A 159 -4.43 11.33 -10.85
C ILE A 159 -3.09 10.93 -10.25
N ARG A 160 -2.08 11.79 -10.39
CA ARG A 160 -0.80 11.60 -9.72
C ARG A 160 -0.92 12.06 -8.26
N LEU A 161 -1.08 11.12 -7.34
CA LEU A 161 -1.16 11.41 -5.90
C LEU A 161 0.20 11.77 -5.28
N ALA A 162 1.26 11.08 -5.69
CA ALA A 162 2.61 11.30 -5.18
C ALA A 162 3.67 10.88 -6.22
N VAL A 163 4.92 11.32 -6.13
CA VAL A 163 5.43 12.42 -5.29
C VAL A 163 5.46 13.70 -6.13
N THR A 164 4.77 14.78 -5.70
CA THR A 164 4.75 16.07 -6.41
C THR A 164 5.86 17.01 -5.94
N ARG A 165 6.19 18.05 -6.71
CA ARG A 165 7.22 19.04 -6.32
C ARG A 165 6.87 19.77 -5.02
N GLU A 166 5.60 20.10 -4.84
CA GLU A 166 5.09 20.73 -3.63
C GLU A 166 5.26 19.81 -2.41
N GLN A 167 4.94 18.52 -2.55
CA GLN A 167 5.15 17.53 -1.49
C GLN A 167 6.63 17.42 -1.11
N ILE A 168 7.55 17.44 -2.09
CA ILE A 168 9.00 17.40 -1.84
C ILE A 168 9.43 18.58 -0.97
N GLN A 169 8.99 19.79 -1.31
CA GLN A 169 9.34 21.01 -0.57
C GLN A 169 8.69 21.04 0.82
N ARG A 170 7.38 20.80 0.90
CA ARG A 170 6.61 20.83 2.16
C ARG A 170 7.10 19.81 3.18
N LEU A 171 7.38 18.59 2.73
CA LEU A 171 7.80 17.49 3.59
C LEU A 171 9.34 17.39 3.72
N ARG A 172 10.08 18.28 3.06
CA ARG A 172 11.55 18.27 2.98
C ARG A 172 12.09 16.88 2.65
N LEU A 173 11.50 16.24 1.63
CA LEU A 173 11.84 14.86 1.28
C LEU A 173 13.30 14.76 0.83
N PRO A 174 14.03 13.71 1.24
CA PRO A 174 15.39 13.47 0.78
C PRO A 174 15.47 13.35 -0.75
N THR A 175 16.19 14.28 -1.37
CA THR A 175 16.47 14.30 -2.79
C THR A 175 17.81 13.66 -3.11
N ARG A 176 18.00 13.20 -4.34
CA ARG A 176 19.29 12.74 -4.86
C ARG A 176 19.55 13.26 -6.26
N PRO A 177 20.82 13.52 -6.64
CA PRO A 177 21.16 13.82 -8.02
C PRO A 177 20.82 12.63 -8.92
N VAL A 178 20.44 12.93 -10.16
CA VAL A 178 20.15 11.90 -11.16
C VAL A 178 21.43 11.15 -11.49
N LYS A 179 21.36 9.81 -11.50
CA LYS A 179 22.50 8.99 -11.94
C LYS A 179 22.83 9.30 -13.40
N THR A 180 24.04 9.75 -13.66
CA THR A 180 24.55 10.06 -15.01
C THR A 180 24.60 8.84 -15.94
N SER A 181 24.68 7.63 -15.38
CA SER A 181 24.66 6.36 -16.12
C SER A 181 23.28 5.88 -16.54
N ASP A 182 22.18 6.54 -16.10
CA ASP A 182 20.84 6.18 -16.53
C ASP A 182 20.58 6.73 -17.95
N SER A 183 20.20 5.86 -18.89
CA SER A 183 19.89 6.25 -20.27
C SER A 183 18.81 7.32 -20.37
N ARG A 184 17.94 7.44 -19.35
CA ARG A 184 16.86 8.42 -19.25
C ARG A 184 17.33 9.78 -18.70
N ALA A 185 18.52 9.85 -18.10
CA ALA A 185 19.06 11.08 -17.49
C ALA A 185 19.23 12.21 -18.52
N LYS A 186 19.56 11.89 -19.77
CA LYS A 186 19.78 12.89 -20.85
C LYS A 186 18.55 13.78 -21.13
N LYS A 187 17.34 13.26 -20.91
CA LYS A 187 16.07 14.00 -21.12
C LYS A 187 15.49 14.58 -19.84
N TRP A 188 16.12 14.33 -18.69
CA TRP A 188 15.64 14.83 -17.42
C TRP A 188 15.95 16.32 -17.26
N ARG A 189 14.89 17.11 -17.03
CA ARG A 189 14.96 18.56 -16.76
C ARG A 189 14.52 18.89 -15.32
N GLY A 190 14.27 17.87 -14.50
CA GLY A 190 13.63 18.00 -13.19
C GLY A 190 14.57 18.24 -12.01
N GLY A 191 15.88 18.36 -12.23
CA GLY A 191 16.87 18.52 -11.15
C GLY A 191 17.06 17.22 -10.37
N GLU A 192 16.71 17.21 -9.09
CA GLU A 192 16.91 16.06 -8.21
C GLU A 192 15.74 15.06 -8.26
N CYS A 193 16.02 13.79 -7.96
CA CYS A 193 15.04 12.71 -7.87
C CYS A 193 14.65 12.43 -6.42
N VAL A 194 13.37 12.13 -6.20
CA VAL A 194 12.82 11.69 -4.90
C VAL A 194 12.13 10.36 -5.06
N GLU A 195 12.36 9.47 -4.10
CA GLU A 195 11.76 8.14 -4.06
C GLU A 195 10.51 8.19 -3.16
N LEU A 196 9.42 7.54 -3.57
CA LEU A 196 8.17 7.53 -2.81
C LEU A 196 8.33 6.90 -1.41
N ASP A 197 9.23 5.92 -1.26
CA ASP A 197 9.55 5.27 0.02
C ASP A 197 10.27 6.18 1.04
N THR A 198 10.68 7.38 0.63
CA THR A 198 11.20 8.39 1.56
C THR A 198 10.10 9.21 2.22
N MET A 199 8.88 9.22 1.65
CA MET A 199 7.73 9.91 2.21
C MET A 199 7.30 9.25 3.54
N PRO A 200 6.95 10.03 4.58
CA PRO A 200 6.41 9.48 5.82
C PRO A 200 5.16 8.63 5.54
N PRO A 201 5.06 7.40 6.05
CA PRO A 201 3.91 6.53 5.80
C PRO A 201 2.57 7.11 6.21
N ALA A 202 2.48 7.81 7.34
CA ALA A 202 1.26 8.53 7.74
C ALA A 202 0.76 9.47 6.63
N GLU A 203 1.68 10.10 5.91
CA GLU A 203 1.36 11.03 4.83
C GLU A 203 0.95 10.30 3.54
N ILE A 204 1.50 9.11 3.29
CA ILE A 204 1.02 8.22 2.22
C ILE A 204 -0.40 7.75 2.53
N ARG A 205 -0.66 7.29 3.77
CA ARG A 205 -2.01 6.86 4.20
C ARG A 205 -3.01 7.99 4.01
N ARG A 206 -2.70 9.19 4.50
CA ARG A 206 -3.53 10.38 4.35
C ARG A 206 -3.82 10.71 2.88
N LEU A 207 -2.80 10.74 2.02
CA LEU A 207 -3.00 11.03 0.59
C LEU A 207 -3.92 10.01 -0.08
N VAL A 208 -3.77 8.73 0.23
CA VAL A 208 -4.63 7.67 -0.30
C VAL A 208 -6.07 7.83 0.21
N GLU A 209 -6.25 7.99 1.52
CA GLU A 209 -7.56 8.16 2.14
C GLU A 209 -8.30 9.41 1.65
N ASP A 210 -7.65 10.57 1.65
CA ASP A 210 -8.24 11.84 1.17
C ASP A 210 -8.66 11.69 -0.30
N SER A 211 -7.83 11.03 -1.12
CA SER A 211 -8.11 10.85 -2.54
C SER A 211 -9.27 9.91 -2.83
N ILE A 212 -9.53 8.93 -1.97
CA ILE A 212 -10.65 7.99 -2.10
C ILE A 212 -11.93 8.62 -1.57
N THR A 213 -11.88 9.17 -0.36
CA THR A 213 -13.06 9.62 0.39
C THR A 213 -13.74 10.83 -0.24
N GLN A 214 -13.02 11.67 -0.99
CA GLN A 214 -13.60 12.78 -1.76
C GLN A 214 -14.60 12.32 -2.85
N HIS A 215 -14.53 11.06 -3.29
CA HIS A 215 -15.40 10.51 -4.33
C HIS A 215 -16.61 9.77 -3.76
N ILE A 216 -16.75 9.70 -2.44
CA ILE A 216 -17.81 8.95 -1.77
C ILE A 216 -19.05 9.84 -1.59
N ASP A 217 -20.18 9.41 -2.16
CA ASP A 217 -21.50 9.87 -1.72
C ASP A 217 -21.78 9.30 -0.33
N ARG A 218 -21.63 10.16 0.68
CA ARG A 218 -21.79 9.77 2.08
C ARG A 218 -23.17 9.20 2.40
N ARG A 219 -24.24 9.65 1.75
CA ARG A 219 -25.59 9.12 2.04
C ARG A 219 -25.71 7.68 1.56
N GLN A 220 -25.30 7.43 0.32
CA GLN A 220 -25.33 6.09 -0.27
C GLN A 220 -24.37 5.14 0.46
N TRP A 221 -23.18 5.63 0.83
CA TRP A 221 -22.21 4.88 1.59
C TRP A 221 -22.75 4.42 2.95
N GLN A 222 -23.36 5.35 3.70
CA GLN A 222 -23.94 5.03 5.01
C GLN A 222 -25.14 4.10 4.90
N ALA A 223 -25.94 4.20 3.84
CA ALA A 223 -27.02 3.25 3.58
C ALA A 223 -26.46 1.83 3.34
N MET A 224 -25.44 1.71 2.47
CA MET A 224 -24.79 0.42 2.19
C MET A 224 -24.10 -0.18 3.41
N LYS A 225 -23.53 0.65 4.29
CA LYS A 225 -22.96 0.21 5.58
C LYS A 225 -24.02 -0.37 6.51
N ARG A 226 -25.20 0.23 6.59
CA ARG A 226 -26.31 -0.34 7.38
C ARG A 226 -26.80 -1.66 6.79
N THR A 227 -26.88 -1.76 5.47
CA THR A 227 -27.23 -3.02 4.81
C THR A 227 -26.20 -4.11 5.09
N GLU A 228 -24.90 -3.79 5.00
CA GLU A 228 -23.82 -4.72 5.37
C GLU A 228 -23.98 -5.22 6.81
N GLU A 229 -24.27 -4.33 7.76
CA GLU A 229 -24.45 -4.71 9.17
C GLU A 229 -25.64 -5.67 9.36
N MET A 230 -26.79 -5.35 8.77
CA MET A 230 -27.98 -6.22 8.82
C MET A 230 -27.73 -7.59 8.18
N GLU A 231 -26.98 -7.63 7.07
CA GLU A 231 -26.60 -8.88 6.40
C GLU A 231 -25.66 -9.70 7.28
N ARG A 232 -24.72 -9.06 8.01
CA ARG A 232 -23.84 -9.75 8.96
C ARG A 232 -24.60 -10.31 10.16
N GLU A 233 -25.55 -9.56 10.71
CA GLU A 233 -26.44 -10.05 11.77
C GLU A 233 -27.24 -11.27 11.30
N SER A 234 -27.83 -11.17 10.10
CA SER A 234 -28.59 -12.28 9.50
C SER A 234 -27.72 -13.52 9.28
N LEU A 235 -26.46 -13.34 8.85
CA LEU A 235 -25.49 -14.44 8.73
C LEU A 235 -25.16 -15.05 10.09
N CYS A 236 -24.91 -14.24 11.12
CA CYS A 236 -24.68 -14.73 12.48
C CYS A 236 -25.85 -15.59 12.99
N ASP A 237 -27.08 -15.12 12.80
CA ASP A 237 -28.28 -15.84 13.23
C ASP A 237 -28.47 -17.15 12.45
N PHE A 238 -28.19 -17.15 11.15
CA PHE A 238 -28.17 -18.37 10.34
C PHE A 238 -27.16 -19.40 10.87
N VAL A 239 -25.95 -18.97 11.22
CA VAL A 239 -24.92 -19.87 11.78
C VAL A 239 -25.31 -20.39 13.16
N ARG A 240 -25.93 -19.57 14.02
CA ARG A 240 -26.45 -20.02 15.32
C ARG A 240 -27.56 -21.06 15.16
N ALA A 241 -28.51 -20.83 14.26
CA ALA A 241 -29.57 -21.80 13.99
C ALA A 241 -29.05 -23.12 13.39
N TRP A 242 -27.93 -23.09 12.66
CA TRP A 242 -27.26 -24.29 12.19
C TRP A 242 -26.68 -25.12 13.34
N HIS A 243 -26.16 -24.48 14.39
CA HIS A 243 -25.61 -25.15 15.56
C HIS A 243 -26.66 -25.88 16.42
N GLU A 244 -27.91 -25.44 16.37
CA GLU A 244 -29.01 -25.99 17.18
C GLU A 244 -29.69 -27.20 16.52
N ARG A 245 -29.24 -27.61 15.32
CA ARG A 245 -29.73 -28.76 14.57
C ARG A 245 -28.86 -30.00 14.79
#